data_AF-A0A3E0Q6P4-F1
#
_entry.id   AF-A0A3E0Q6P4-F1
#
_cell.length_a   1.000
_cell.length_b   1.000
_cell.length_c   1.000
_cell.angle_alpha   90.00
_cell.angle_beta   90.00
_cell.angle_gamma   90.00
#
_symmetry.space_group_name_H-M   'P 1'
#
loop_
_entity.id
_entity.type
_entity.pdbx_description
1 polymer ?
#
loop_
_entity_poly.entity_id
_entity_poly.type
_entity_poly.pdbx_seq_one_letter_code
_entity_poly.pdbx_strand_id
1 'polypeptide(L)'
;MQNRDIDEFFAEADLVGSVLRSDQPPVALWEFRGLGFPMLIQTQESVDRMRIVVFIGEAGELSSDQMRVLLEANYHSALDARYAITEGHLVALFLHPFEELSETQFILGLYQVINCAATCGTTFSGGIMVFGPPEEPSIGNDGARLVDEPRRDIRGEVIAMIRGGDEA
;
A
#
# COMPACT_ATOMS: atom_id res chain seq x y z
N MET A 1 -13.07 -4.06 7.51
CA MET A 1 -13.39 -3.54 6.16
C MET A 1 -14.20 -4.60 5.40
N GLN A 2 -14.84 -4.23 4.30
CA GLN A 2 -15.59 -5.10 3.39
C GLN A 2 -15.32 -4.70 1.93
N ASN A 3 -15.71 -5.54 0.96
CA ASN A 3 -15.49 -5.26 -0.47
C ASN A 3 -16.08 -3.90 -0.90
N ARG A 4 -17.26 -3.54 -0.40
CA ARG A 4 -17.90 -2.24 -0.70
C ARG A 4 -17.05 -1.05 -0.25
N ASP A 5 -16.29 -1.17 0.84
CA ASP A 5 -15.49 -0.07 1.39
C ASP A 5 -14.31 0.23 0.44
N ILE A 6 -13.80 -0.80 -0.27
CA ILE A 6 -12.78 -0.65 -1.31
C ILE A 6 -13.39 0.00 -2.56
N ASP A 7 -14.59 -0.42 -2.94
CA ASP A 7 -15.32 0.21 -4.06
C ASP A 7 -15.59 1.70 -3.78
N GLU A 8 -16.01 2.04 -2.55
CA GLU A 8 -16.22 3.42 -2.09
C GLU A 8 -14.93 4.24 -2.10
N PHE A 9 -13.79 3.68 -1.66
CA PHE A 9 -12.50 4.35 -1.73
C PHE A 9 -12.16 4.81 -3.16
N PHE A 10 -12.31 3.93 -4.15
CA PHE A 10 -12.02 4.29 -5.54
C PHE A 10 -13.06 5.24 -6.13
N ALA A 11 -14.33 5.14 -5.71
CA ALA A 11 -15.38 6.06 -6.12
C ALA A 11 -15.13 7.49 -5.62
N GLU A 12 -14.83 7.64 -4.33
CA GLU A 12 -14.53 8.94 -3.71
C GLU A 12 -13.25 9.58 -4.27
N ALA A 13 -12.28 8.75 -4.68
CA ALA A 13 -11.05 9.20 -5.31
C ALA A 13 -11.19 9.53 -6.80
N ASP A 14 -12.38 9.38 -7.39
CA ASP A 14 -12.63 9.53 -8.83
C ASP A 14 -11.70 8.63 -9.68
N LEU A 15 -11.50 7.39 -9.22
CA LEU A 15 -10.60 6.40 -9.81
C LEU A 15 -11.33 5.21 -10.46
N VAL A 16 -12.66 5.19 -10.44
CA VAL A 16 -13.46 4.05 -10.96
C VAL A 16 -13.12 3.72 -12.42
N GLY A 17 -12.80 4.73 -13.23
CA GLY A 17 -12.41 4.54 -14.63
C GLY A 17 -11.03 3.89 -14.84
N SER A 18 -10.14 3.96 -13.84
CA SER A 18 -8.77 3.43 -13.88
C SER A 18 -8.63 2.09 -13.13
N VAL A 19 -9.73 1.53 -12.63
CA VAL A 19 -9.75 0.29 -11.83
C VAL A 19 -10.65 -0.73 -12.52
N LEU A 20 -10.09 -1.88 -12.86
CA LEU A 20 -10.85 -3.03 -13.34
C LEU A 20 -11.32 -3.84 -12.12
N ARG A 21 -12.63 -3.84 -11.89
CA ARG A 21 -13.29 -4.58 -10.82
C ARG A 21 -13.84 -5.91 -11.35
N SER A 22 -13.51 -7.03 -10.68
CA SER A 22 -14.00 -8.37 -11.04
C SER A 22 -14.41 -9.20 -9.83
N ASP A 23 -15.58 -9.83 -9.88
CA ASP A 23 -16.06 -10.78 -8.88
C ASP A 23 -15.97 -12.20 -9.42
N GLN A 24 -15.07 -13.00 -8.85
CA GLN A 24 -14.89 -14.42 -9.17
C GLN A 24 -14.99 -15.24 -7.89
N PRO A 25 -16.20 -15.59 -7.43
CA PRO A 25 -16.38 -16.33 -6.19
C PRO A 25 -15.41 -17.53 -6.10
N PRO A 26 -14.65 -17.66 -4.99
CA PRO A 26 -14.80 -16.97 -3.71
C PRO A 26 -14.01 -15.64 -3.54
N VAL A 27 -13.50 -15.07 -4.63
CA VAL A 27 -12.54 -13.96 -4.64
C VAL A 27 -13.13 -12.70 -5.29
N ALA A 28 -12.80 -11.52 -4.75
CA ALA A 28 -13.00 -10.24 -5.44
C ALA A 28 -11.64 -9.61 -5.76
N LEU A 29 -11.54 -8.99 -6.94
CA LEU A 29 -10.32 -8.42 -7.50
C LEU A 29 -10.52 -6.96 -7.92
N TRP A 30 -9.52 -6.13 -7.63
CA TRP A 30 -9.36 -4.79 -8.18
C TRP A 30 -7.97 -4.72 -8.82
N GLU A 31 -7.93 -4.51 -10.14
CA GLU A 31 -6.70 -4.33 -10.91
C GLU A 31 -6.56 -2.86 -11.32
N PHE A 32 -5.40 -2.27 -11.07
CA PHE A 32 -5.13 -0.85 -11.36
C PHE A 32 -3.61 -0.62 -11.44
N ARG A 33 -3.18 0.63 -11.59
CA ARG A 33 -1.76 1.00 -11.57
C ARG A 33 -1.45 1.99 -10.46
N GLY A 34 -0.25 1.90 -9.90
CA GLY A 34 0.31 2.89 -8.96
C GLY A 34 1.72 3.24 -9.37
N LEU A 35 2.00 4.51 -9.66
CA LEU A 35 3.27 4.99 -10.21
C LEU A 35 3.74 4.16 -11.43
N GLY A 36 2.78 3.73 -12.26
CA GLY A 36 3.02 2.91 -13.45
C GLY A 36 3.14 1.41 -13.19
N PHE A 37 3.28 0.96 -11.94
CA PHE A 37 3.35 -0.47 -11.61
C PHE A 37 1.96 -1.13 -11.64
N PRO A 38 1.80 -2.32 -12.24
CA PRO A 38 0.57 -3.10 -12.13
C PRO A 38 0.30 -3.49 -10.68
N MET A 39 -0.94 -3.30 -10.24
CA MET A 39 -1.40 -3.60 -8.89
C MET A 39 -2.65 -4.47 -8.88
N LEU A 40 -2.78 -5.27 -7.83
CA LEU A 40 -3.92 -6.12 -7.55
C LEU A 40 -4.29 -6.02 -6.08
N ILE A 41 -5.55 -5.69 -5.79
CA ILE A 41 -6.16 -6.02 -4.50
C ILE A 41 -6.98 -7.29 -4.69
N GLN A 42 -6.77 -8.27 -3.81
CA GLN A 42 -7.50 -9.51 -3.80
C GLN A 42 -8.07 -9.75 -2.40
N THR A 43 -9.37 -9.97 -2.32
CA THR A 43 -10.06 -10.33 -1.06
C THR A 43 -10.68 -11.72 -1.19
N GLN A 44 -10.75 -12.42 -0.05
CA GLN A 44 -11.43 -13.70 0.07
C GLN A 44 -12.11 -13.76 1.45
N GLU A 45 -13.35 -13.24 1.51
CA GLU A 45 -14.11 -13.11 2.78
C GLU A 45 -14.30 -14.46 3.48
N SER A 46 -14.52 -15.54 2.72
CA SER A 46 -14.73 -16.89 3.28
C SER A 46 -13.61 -17.44 4.16
N VAL A 47 -12.38 -16.90 4.04
CA VAL A 47 -11.22 -17.31 4.83
C VAL A 47 -10.53 -16.11 5.51
N ASP A 48 -11.22 -14.97 5.56
CA ASP A 48 -10.76 -13.75 6.20
C ASP A 48 -9.37 -13.29 5.72
N ARG A 49 -9.23 -13.08 4.41
CA ARG A 49 -7.96 -12.64 3.81
C ARG A 49 -8.14 -11.50 2.83
N MET A 50 -7.28 -10.49 2.96
CA MET A 50 -7.03 -9.47 1.95
C MET A 50 -5.52 -9.43 1.65
N ARG A 51 -5.19 -9.24 0.37
CA ARG A 51 -3.84 -8.90 -0.08
C ARG A 51 -3.86 -7.72 -1.03
N ILE A 52 -2.87 -6.86 -0.91
CA ILE A 52 -2.53 -5.84 -1.90
C ILE A 52 -1.19 -6.26 -2.49
N VAL A 53 -1.08 -6.33 -3.80
CA VAL A 53 0.10 -6.78 -4.52
C VAL A 53 0.48 -5.73 -5.56
N VAL A 54 1.77 -5.42 -5.66
CA VAL A 54 2.34 -4.65 -6.76
C VAL A 54 3.41 -5.47 -7.46
N PHE A 55 3.34 -5.52 -8.79
CA PHE A 55 4.29 -6.26 -9.63
C PHE A 55 5.46 -5.35 -10.00
N ILE A 56 6.68 -5.74 -9.62
CA ILE A 56 7.88 -4.93 -9.80
C ILE A 56 8.63 -5.32 -11.08
N GLY A 57 8.74 -6.62 -11.36
CA GLY A 57 9.44 -7.14 -12.53
C GLY A 57 9.64 -8.65 -12.47
N GLU A 58 10.43 -9.20 -13.39
CA GLU A 58 10.76 -10.62 -13.42
C GLU A 58 11.73 -10.99 -12.29
N ALA A 59 11.44 -12.07 -11.57
CA ALA A 59 12.30 -12.58 -10.50
C ALA A 59 13.53 -13.33 -11.04
N GLY A 60 13.51 -13.78 -12.29
CA GLY A 60 14.59 -14.57 -12.91
C GLY A 60 15.92 -13.82 -13.02
N GLU A 61 15.90 -12.49 -12.93
CA GLU A 61 17.07 -11.63 -13.01
C GLU A 61 17.72 -11.35 -11.64
N LEU A 62 17.11 -11.81 -10.53
CA LEU A 62 17.61 -11.53 -9.19
C LEU A 62 18.83 -12.39 -8.85
N SER A 63 19.94 -11.73 -8.54
CA SER A 63 21.10 -12.36 -7.92
C SER A 63 20.82 -12.78 -6.47
N SER A 64 21.62 -13.70 -5.95
CA SER A 64 21.53 -14.12 -4.54
C SER A 64 21.78 -12.96 -3.55
N ASP A 65 22.63 -12.01 -3.91
CA ASP A 65 22.86 -10.82 -3.09
C ASP A 65 21.64 -9.89 -3.08
N GLN A 66 20.98 -9.69 -4.22
CA GLN A 66 19.73 -8.92 -4.29
C GLN A 66 18.63 -9.61 -3.48
N MET A 67 18.51 -10.94 -3.56
CA MET A 67 17.55 -11.69 -2.73
C MET A 67 17.82 -11.51 -1.23
N ARG A 68 19.08 -11.55 -0.79
CA ARG A 68 19.44 -11.28 0.60
C ARG A 68 19.03 -9.86 1.03
N VAL A 69 19.29 -8.85 0.19
CA VAL A 69 18.90 -7.46 0.47
C VAL A 69 17.37 -7.34 0.59
N LEU A 70 16.59 -7.99 -0.27
CA LEU A 70 15.13 -8.00 -0.17
C LEU A 70 14.65 -8.63 1.14
N LEU A 71 15.28 -9.73 1.57
CA LEU A 71 14.96 -10.38 2.85
C LEU A 71 15.32 -9.52 4.06
N GLU A 72 16.45 -8.82 4.02
CA GLU A 72 16.84 -7.87 5.08
C GLU A 72 15.89 -6.65 5.11
N ALA A 73 15.52 -6.14 3.94
CA ALA A 73 14.54 -5.06 3.81
C ALA A 73 13.19 -5.44 4.41
N ASN A 74 12.73 -6.68 4.19
CA ASN A 74 11.51 -7.21 4.81
C ASN A 74 11.53 -7.14 6.34
N TYR A 75 12.71 -7.22 6.97
CA TYR A 75 12.85 -7.11 8.41
C TYR A 75 12.99 -5.66 8.88
N HIS A 76 13.67 -4.81 8.10
CA HIS A 76 14.06 -3.46 8.55
C HIS A 76 13.20 -2.32 8.01
N SER A 77 12.94 -2.28 6.70
CA SER A 77 12.52 -1.07 5.98
C SER A 77 11.23 -1.21 5.19
N ALA A 78 10.77 -2.43 4.90
CA ALA A 78 9.52 -2.68 4.18
C ALA A 78 8.25 -2.43 5.03
N LEU A 79 8.41 -2.17 6.34
CA LEU A 79 7.33 -1.92 7.29
C LEU A 79 6.36 -3.10 7.41
N ASP A 80 5.09 -2.93 7.06
CA ASP A 80 4.08 -4.01 7.07
C ASP A 80 3.98 -4.70 5.70
N ALA A 81 4.57 -4.10 4.65
CA ALA A 81 4.71 -4.73 3.34
C ALA A 81 5.88 -5.73 3.31
N ARG A 82 5.85 -6.66 2.35
CA ARG A 82 6.89 -7.67 2.13
C ARG A 82 7.20 -7.81 0.64
N TYR A 83 8.48 -7.89 0.30
CA TYR A 83 8.92 -8.43 -0.98
C TYR A 83 8.75 -9.94 -1.01
N ALA A 84 8.25 -10.47 -2.12
CA ALA A 84 8.10 -11.89 -2.37
C ALA A 84 8.26 -12.22 -3.86
N ILE A 85 8.32 -13.52 -4.17
CA ILE A 85 8.29 -14.02 -5.54
C ILE A 85 7.02 -14.85 -5.72
N THR A 86 6.27 -14.56 -6.78
CA THR A 86 5.10 -15.35 -7.18
C THR A 86 5.05 -15.46 -8.70
N GLU A 87 4.79 -16.66 -9.22
CA GLU A 87 4.63 -16.90 -10.66
C GLU A 87 5.73 -16.27 -11.54
N GLY A 88 6.99 -16.34 -11.08
CA GLY A 88 8.14 -15.78 -11.80
C GLY A 88 8.32 -14.26 -11.67
N HIS A 89 7.49 -13.56 -10.91
CA HIS A 89 7.56 -12.12 -10.69
C HIS A 89 8.06 -11.78 -9.29
N LEU A 90 8.92 -10.77 -9.19
CA LEU A 90 9.17 -10.04 -7.96
C LEU A 90 7.99 -9.12 -7.70
N VAL A 91 7.43 -9.24 -6.50
CA VAL A 91 6.31 -8.42 -6.03
C VAL A 91 6.63 -7.79 -4.69
N ALA A 92 5.99 -6.67 -4.38
CA ALA A 92 5.77 -6.26 -3.00
C ALA A 92 4.29 -6.48 -2.66
N LEU A 93 4.01 -6.85 -1.42
CA LEU A 93 2.65 -7.17 -0.98
C LEU A 93 2.39 -6.84 0.48
N PHE A 94 1.14 -6.51 0.77
CA PHE A 94 0.61 -6.32 2.12
C PHE A 94 -0.50 -7.35 2.34
N LEU A 95 -0.45 -8.06 3.48
CA LEU A 95 -1.38 -9.12 3.84
C LEU A 95 -2.06 -8.78 5.16
N HIS A 96 -3.38 -8.91 5.22
CA HIS A 96 -4.13 -8.64 6.45
C HIS A 96 -5.39 -9.51 6.54
N PRO A 97 -5.81 -9.94 7.75
CA PRO A 97 -7.17 -10.39 8.01
C PRO A 97 -8.18 -9.32 7.54
N PHE A 98 -9.17 -9.67 6.74
CA PHE A 98 -10.04 -8.65 6.13
C PHE A 98 -11.05 -8.06 7.12
N GLU A 99 -11.56 -8.87 8.04
CA GLU A 99 -12.51 -8.47 9.09
C GLU A 99 -11.90 -7.41 10.01
N GLU A 100 -10.63 -7.58 10.40
CA GLU A 100 -9.92 -6.68 11.31
C GLU A 100 -9.27 -5.47 10.62
N LEU A 101 -9.26 -5.45 9.28
CA LEU A 101 -8.64 -4.36 8.54
C LEU A 101 -9.45 -3.06 8.72
N SER A 102 -8.79 -2.00 9.18
CA SER A 102 -9.33 -0.63 9.15
C SER A 102 -9.02 0.08 7.83
N GLU A 103 -9.79 1.12 7.51
CA GLU A 103 -9.52 1.98 6.35
C GLU A 103 -8.12 2.61 6.41
N THR A 104 -7.69 3.06 7.59
CA THR A 104 -6.34 3.62 7.78
C THR A 104 -5.25 2.59 7.47
N GLN A 105 -5.39 1.35 7.93
CA GLN A 105 -4.44 0.28 7.61
C GLN A 105 -4.47 -0.09 6.12
N PHE A 106 -5.64 -0.05 5.48
CA PHE A 106 -5.77 -0.28 4.05
C PHE A 106 -4.99 0.76 3.24
N ILE A 107 -5.19 2.05 3.55
CA ILE A 107 -4.49 3.17 2.90
C ILE A 107 -2.98 3.10 3.16
N LEU A 108 -2.57 2.81 4.40
CA LEU A 108 -1.17 2.60 4.74
C LEU A 108 -0.58 1.40 3.99
N GLY A 109 -1.32 0.31 3.85
CA GLY A 109 -0.93 -0.86 3.07
C GLY A 109 -0.68 -0.51 1.61
N LEU A 110 -1.59 0.23 0.97
CA LEU A 110 -1.41 0.76 -0.40
C LEU A 110 -0.15 1.61 -0.51
N TYR A 111 0.01 2.57 0.41
CA TYR A 111 1.17 3.45 0.45
C TYR A 111 2.48 2.64 0.54
N GLN A 112 2.55 1.68 1.45
CA GLN A 112 3.77 0.92 1.70
C GLN A 112 4.13 0.00 0.53
N VAL A 113 3.17 -0.70 -0.09
CA VAL A 113 3.49 -1.55 -1.25
C VAL A 113 3.96 -0.72 -2.44
N ILE A 114 3.33 0.42 -2.73
CA ILE A 114 3.74 1.32 -3.82
C ILE A 114 5.16 1.85 -3.57
N ASN A 115 5.47 2.27 -2.35
CA ASN A 115 6.83 2.72 -2.00
C ASN A 115 7.87 1.59 -2.10
N CYS A 116 7.52 0.36 -1.67
CA CYS A 116 8.40 -0.79 -1.84
C CYS A 116 8.73 -1.04 -3.32
N ALA A 117 7.75 -0.89 -4.23
CA ALA A 117 8.02 -0.97 -5.66
C ALA A 117 8.89 0.19 -6.17
N ALA A 118 8.51 1.43 -5.86
CA ALA A 118 9.20 2.63 -6.33
C ALA A 118 10.66 2.74 -5.85
N THR A 119 10.97 2.17 -4.68
CA THR A 119 12.31 2.21 -4.08
C THR A 119 13.11 0.90 -4.28
N CYS A 120 12.53 -0.10 -4.94
CA CYS A 120 13.21 -1.34 -5.25
C CYS A 120 14.44 -1.06 -6.12
N GLY A 121 15.60 -1.61 -5.73
CA GLY A 121 16.88 -1.32 -6.38
C GLY A 121 17.64 -0.13 -5.79
N THR A 122 17.05 0.63 -4.86
CA THR A 122 17.72 1.72 -4.14
C THR A 122 17.64 1.54 -2.63
N THR A 123 16.59 2.04 -1.98
CA THR A 123 16.45 2.03 -0.52
C THR A 123 15.60 0.89 0.02
N PHE A 124 14.84 0.19 -0.84
CA PHE A 124 14.00 -0.96 -0.49
C PHE A 124 13.10 -0.69 0.74
N SER A 125 12.32 0.38 0.68
CA SER A 125 11.56 0.91 1.81
C SER A 125 10.06 1.02 1.52
N GLY A 126 9.23 0.71 2.51
CA GLY A 126 7.80 0.97 2.51
C GLY A 126 7.45 2.45 2.76
N GLY A 127 8.43 3.34 2.74
CA GLY A 127 8.28 4.77 2.99
C GLY A 127 8.55 5.13 4.45
N ILE A 128 7.86 6.16 4.95
CA ILE A 128 8.05 6.65 6.33
C ILE A 128 6.99 6.02 7.24
N MET A 129 7.44 5.46 8.35
CA MET A 129 6.57 4.96 9.41
C MET A 129 5.83 6.14 10.06
N VAL A 130 4.49 6.15 9.98
CA VAL A 130 3.64 7.11 10.69
C VAL A 130 3.00 6.38 11.88
N PHE A 131 3.61 6.48 13.06
CA PHE A 131 3.00 6.05 14.33
C PHE A 131 2.48 7.28 15.08
N GLY A 132 1.20 7.30 15.48
CA GLY A 132 0.69 8.28 16.44
C GLY A 132 -0.81 8.18 16.71
N PRO A 133 -1.26 8.01 17.98
CA PRO A 133 -2.65 8.33 18.34
C PRO A 133 -2.89 9.84 18.16
N PRO A 134 -4.15 10.31 18.07
CA PRO A 134 -4.40 11.75 18.12
C PRO A 134 -3.83 12.26 19.46
N GLU A 135 -2.87 13.18 19.42
CA GLU A 135 -2.49 13.90 20.64
C GLU A 135 -3.75 14.59 21.17
N GLU A 136 -4.15 14.27 22.40
CA GLU A 136 -5.03 15.19 23.12
C GLU A 136 -4.31 16.54 23.21
N PRO A 137 -5.00 17.66 22.96
CA PRO A 137 -4.36 18.96 22.98
C PRO A 137 -3.72 19.16 24.36
N SER A 138 -2.38 19.15 24.40
CA SER A 138 -1.67 19.54 25.60
C SER A 138 -1.96 21.03 25.82
N ILE A 139 -2.68 21.34 26.92
CA ILE A 139 -2.91 22.73 27.31
C ILE A 139 -1.58 23.27 27.86
N GLY A 140 -0.74 23.79 26.97
CA GLY A 140 0.47 24.52 27.31
C GLY A 140 0.13 25.87 27.94
N ASN A 141 0.70 26.18 29.10
CA ASN A 141 0.46 27.41 29.85
C ASN A 141 1.20 28.64 29.31
N ASP A 142 1.72 28.63 28.09
CA ASP A 142 2.48 29.75 27.53
C ASP A 142 2.01 30.03 26.10
N GLY A 143 1.52 31.25 25.86
CA GLY A 143 0.85 31.71 24.63
C GLY A 143 1.74 31.85 23.40
N ALA A 144 2.62 30.88 23.14
CA ALA A 144 3.28 30.72 21.85
C ALA A 144 2.37 29.92 20.91
N ARG A 145 2.02 30.53 19.78
CA ARG A 145 1.23 29.92 18.71
C ARG A 145 2.04 28.75 18.14
N LEU A 146 1.69 27.53 18.54
CA LEU A 146 2.13 26.32 17.84
C LEU A 146 1.60 26.43 16.41
N VAL A 147 2.50 26.51 15.45
CA VAL A 147 2.13 26.27 14.05
C VAL A 147 1.96 24.76 13.99
N ASP A 148 0.72 24.31 13.95
CA ASP A 148 0.37 22.90 13.72
C ASP A 148 1.08 22.49 12.42
N GLU A 149 2.11 21.64 12.49
CA GLU A 149 2.68 21.09 11.26
C GLU A 149 1.55 20.33 10.55
N PRO A 150 1.29 20.59 9.25
CA PRO A 150 0.18 19.94 8.58
C PRO A 150 0.38 18.43 8.64
N ARG A 151 -0.57 17.73 9.28
CA ARG A 151 -0.58 16.27 9.31
C ARG A 151 -0.46 15.76 7.87
N ARG A 152 0.49 14.85 7.66
CA ARG A 152 0.75 14.27 6.34
C ARG A 152 -0.50 13.57 5.82
N ASP A 153 -0.99 13.99 4.66
CA ASP A 153 -2.18 13.41 4.03
C ASP A 153 -1.80 12.16 3.20
N ILE A 154 -1.67 11.02 3.89
CA ILE A 154 -1.33 9.74 3.23
C ILE A 154 -2.41 9.33 2.22
N ARG A 155 -3.69 9.63 2.47
CA ARG A 155 -4.78 9.32 1.54
C ARG A 155 -4.57 10.07 0.23
N GLY A 156 -4.34 11.39 0.31
CA GLY A 156 -4.04 12.23 -0.85
C GLY A 156 -2.79 11.77 -1.60
N GLU A 157 -1.73 11.37 -0.89
CA GLU A 157 -0.52 10.82 -1.51
C GLU A 157 -0.78 9.51 -2.26
N VAL A 158 -1.52 8.56 -1.67
CA VAL A 158 -1.87 7.30 -2.33
C VAL A 158 -2.70 7.57 -3.59
N ILE A 159 -3.69 8.46 -3.51
CA ILE A 159 -4.50 8.84 -4.67
C ILE A 159 -3.62 9.45 -5.77
N ALA A 160 -2.68 10.34 -5.41
CA ALA A 160 -1.74 10.92 -6.36
C ALA A 160 -0.81 9.88 -6.98
N MET A 161 -0.35 8.90 -6.20
CA MET A 161 0.47 7.79 -6.70
C MET A 161 -0.30 6.92 -7.70
N ILE A 162 -1.58 6.64 -7.45
CA ILE A 162 -2.43 5.87 -8.36
C ILE A 162 -2.67 6.65 -9.67
N ARG A 163 -3.00 7.94 -9.57
CA ARG A 163 -3.22 8.81 -10.75
C ARG A 163 -1.96 9.01 -11.60
N GLY A 164 -0.80 9.21 -10.96
CA GLY A 164 0.46 9.46 -11.65
C GLY A 164 0.97 8.29 -12.49
N GLY A 165 0.32 7.12 -12.42
CA GLY A 165 0.63 5.97 -13.26
C GLY A 165 0.06 6.01 -14.69
N ASP A 166 -0.82 6.96 -14.99
CA ASP A 166 -1.50 7.08 -16.30
C ASP A 166 -0.74 7.97 -17.32
N GLU A 167 0.40 8.57 -16.95
CA GLU A 167 1.20 9.46 -17.83
C GLU A 167 2.43 8.82 -18.49
N ALA A 168 2.50 7.49 -18.65
CA ALA A 168 3.62 6.80 -19.30
C ALA A 168 3.25 6.06 -20.59
#